data_AF-A0A6H5JVA0-F1
#
_entry.id   AF-A0A6H5JVA0-F1
#
_cell.length_a   1.000
_cell.length_b   1.000
_cell.length_c   1.000
_cell.angle_alpha   90.00
_cell.angle_beta   90.00
_cell.angle_gamma   90.00
#
_symmetry.space_group_name_H-M   'P 1'
#
loop_
_entity.id
_entity.type
_entity.pdbx_description
1 polymer ?
#
loop_
_entity_poly.entity_id
_entity_poly.type
_entity_poly.pdbx_seq_one_letter_code
_entity_poly.pdbx_strand_id
1 'polypeptide(L)'
;MCLRAMERYGGNAAATALGRTLSMHELVRTLPMREQRSGNGTVNSTAPSAAMAPSSTIPSAMTAAAAAAAAAASGTAVAAGGMVLDGNVQPPVPRGLRWLQLVLWNIACIASLLVTFVWATEDYVRQVRQGVKNFDVQAHGLVAFFMLVDQLLIADTYKLGHMIFTQIYGLVYLAFSVVWFYNGPEDEKYLYEDTLDWDENRLQACLSGGVAVGVLVPIAGLLHLGVFRLREALYRRVRDKEIATLKREHSLATEGASRHSLRVAASSVPL
;
A
#
# COMPACT_ATOMS: atom_id res chain seq x y z
N MET A 1 -8.14 34.39 12.66
CA MET A 1 -8.61 35.06 11.42
C MET A 1 -9.34 34.10 10.45
N CYS A 2 -10.09 33.10 10.94
CA CYS A 2 -10.91 32.19 10.10
C CYS A 2 -12.43 32.34 10.30
N LEU A 3 -12.88 33.19 11.22
CA LEU A 3 -14.31 33.37 11.54
C LEU A 3 -15.01 34.48 10.72
N ARG A 4 -14.30 35.19 9.84
CA ARG A 4 -14.88 36.23 8.95
C ARG A 4 -15.10 35.78 7.50
N ALA A 5 -14.72 34.55 7.14
CA ALA A 5 -14.89 34.03 5.78
C ALA A 5 -16.21 33.28 5.57
N MET A 6 -16.90 32.87 6.64
CA MET A 6 -18.18 32.14 6.54
C MET A 6 -19.43 33.05 6.46
N GLU A 7 -19.30 34.34 6.77
CA GLU A 7 -20.43 35.28 6.77
C GLU A 7 -20.78 35.86 5.39
N ARG A 8 -19.98 35.58 4.34
CA ARG A 8 -20.22 36.09 2.98
C ARG A 8 -20.91 35.13 2.01
N TYR A 9 -21.18 33.89 2.41
CA TYR A 9 -21.79 32.88 1.53
C TYR A 9 -23.12 32.29 2.05
N GLY A 10 -23.65 32.79 3.17
CA GLY A 10 -24.89 32.30 3.78
C GLY A 10 -26.00 33.35 3.80
N GLY A 11 -26.50 33.76 2.64
CA GLY A 11 -27.60 34.72 2.54
C GLY A 11 -28.56 34.38 1.40
N ASN A 12 -29.75 33.90 1.76
CA ASN A 12 -30.99 33.91 0.99
C ASN A 12 -31.11 32.97 -0.23
N ALA A 13 -31.15 31.65 -0.03
CA ALA A 13 -31.79 30.73 -0.98
C ALA A 13 -32.06 29.32 -0.42
N ALA A 14 -32.73 29.16 0.73
CA ALA A 14 -33.17 27.82 1.16
C ALA A 14 -34.34 27.79 2.16
N ALA A 15 -35.18 28.82 2.16
CA ALA A 15 -36.52 28.73 2.75
C ALA A 15 -37.51 28.61 1.59
N THR A 16 -38.00 27.39 1.36
CA THR A 16 -39.14 26.95 0.50
C THR A 16 -38.74 25.78 -0.41
N ALA A 17 -38.68 24.56 0.15
CA ALA A 17 -38.89 23.30 -0.60
C ALA A 17 -39.04 22.13 0.39
N LEU A 18 -40.06 22.22 1.23
CA LEU A 18 -40.57 21.09 2.00
C LEU A 18 -41.44 20.25 1.05
N GLY A 19 -41.09 18.96 0.92
CA GLY A 19 -42.01 17.91 0.50
C GLY A 19 -42.07 17.61 -1.00
N ARG A 20 -41.26 16.62 -1.44
CA ARG A 20 -41.67 15.62 -2.44
C ARG A 20 -40.65 14.48 -2.50
N THR A 21 -41.03 13.35 -1.93
CA THR A 21 -40.42 12.04 -2.20
C THR A 21 -40.77 11.63 -3.64
N LEU A 22 -39.85 11.83 -4.57
CA LEU A 22 -39.97 11.32 -5.94
C LEU A 22 -39.12 10.06 -6.10
N SER A 23 -39.81 8.99 -6.50
CA SER A 23 -39.32 7.65 -6.76
C SER A 23 -38.30 7.63 -7.91
N MET A 24 -37.20 6.90 -7.74
CA MET A 24 -36.13 6.71 -8.74
C MET A 24 -36.55 5.98 -10.03
N HIS A 25 -37.82 5.62 -10.19
CA HIS A 25 -38.29 4.79 -11.31
C HIS A 25 -38.76 5.57 -12.55
N GLU A 26 -38.78 6.91 -12.51
CA GLU A 26 -39.22 7.74 -13.66
C GLU A 26 -38.11 8.49 -14.42
N LEU A 27 -36.85 8.50 -13.93
CA LEU A 27 -35.77 9.30 -14.53
C LEU A 27 -35.00 8.61 -15.67
N VAL A 28 -35.53 7.53 -16.25
CA VAL A 28 -34.87 6.73 -17.31
C VAL A 28 -35.59 6.81 -18.66
N ARG A 29 -36.72 7.54 -18.79
CA ARG A 29 -37.53 7.53 -20.03
C ARG A 29 -37.56 8.80 -20.87
N THR A 30 -36.77 9.81 -20.57
CA THR A 30 -36.79 11.06 -21.36
C THR A 30 -35.39 11.51 -21.75
N LEU A 31 -34.73 10.73 -22.60
CA LEU A 31 -33.68 11.25 -23.47
C LEU A 31 -34.07 11.00 -24.94
N PRO A 32 -34.30 12.05 -25.74
CA PRO A 32 -34.59 11.89 -27.16
C PRO A 32 -33.34 11.47 -27.92
N MET A 33 -33.48 10.42 -28.73
CA MET A 33 -32.52 9.99 -29.73
C MET A 33 -32.19 11.16 -30.67
N ARG A 34 -30.97 11.69 -30.54
CA ARG A 34 -30.42 12.70 -31.45
C ARG A 34 -29.80 12.00 -32.65
N GLU A 35 -30.56 12.07 -33.73
CA GLU A 35 -30.24 11.72 -35.11
C GLU A 35 -28.85 12.23 -35.53
N GLN A 36 -27.93 11.30 -35.81
CA GLN A 36 -26.64 11.59 -36.46
C GLN A 36 -26.89 11.88 -37.95
N ARG A 37 -27.03 13.17 -38.26
CA ARG A 37 -27.08 13.65 -39.64
C ARG A 37 -25.66 13.73 -40.20
N SER A 38 -25.37 12.83 -41.14
CA SER A 38 -24.21 12.88 -42.03
C SER A 38 -24.21 14.18 -42.82
N GLY A 39 -23.19 15.01 -42.60
CA GLY A 39 -22.95 16.27 -43.29
C GLY A 39 -21.54 16.26 -43.88
N ASN A 40 -21.46 15.84 -45.14
CA ASN A 40 -20.29 15.98 -45.99
C ASN A 40 -20.11 17.46 -46.33
N GLY A 41 -19.01 18.07 -45.84
CA GLY A 41 -18.70 19.48 -46.02
C GLY A 41 -17.22 19.68 -46.27
N THR A 42 -16.85 19.72 -47.54
CA THR A 42 -15.58 20.23 -48.07
C THR A 42 -15.35 21.67 -47.59
N VAL A 43 -14.30 21.87 -46.79
CA VAL A 43 -13.75 23.21 -46.52
C VAL A 43 -12.23 23.14 -46.58
N ASN A 44 -11.70 23.98 -47.47
CA ASN A 44 -10.28 24.32 -47.66
C ASN A 44 -9.57 24.60 -46.33
N SER A 45 -8.38 24.04 -46.14
CA SER A 45 -7.45 24.44 -45.09
C SER A 45 -6.15 24.94 -45.68
N THR A 46 -6.01 26.26 -45.70
CA THR A 46 -4.75 26.97 -45.54
C THR A 46 -4.14 26.62 -44.17
N ALA A 47 -2.82 26.38 -44.16
CA ALA A 47 -2.01 26.17 -42.96
C ALA A 47 -2.23 27.27 -41.92
N PRO A 48 -2.13 26.96 -40.61
CA PRO A 48 -0.86 27.29 -39.96
C PRO A 48 -0.44 26.38 -38.79
N SER A 49 0.85 26.50 -38.47
CA SER A 49 1.45 26.43 -37.13
C SER A 49 1.55 25.07 -36.44
N ALA A 50 2.80 24.61 -36.34
CA ALA A 50 3.24 23.50 -35.52
C ALA A 50 2.84 23.72 -34.04
N ALA A 51 1.93 22.86 -33.56
CA ALA A 51 1.65 22.69 -32.15
C ALA A 51 2.68 21.71 -31.56
N MET A 52 3.59 22.24 -30.75
CA MET A 52 4.50 21.47 -29.91
C MET A 52 3.68 20.68 -28.89
N ALA A 53 3.77 19.35 -28.95
CA ALA A 53 3.15 18.46 -27.98
C ALA A 53 3.88 18.55 -26.62
N PRO A 54 3.17 18.57 -25.48
CA PRO A 54 3.80 18.51 -24.17
C PRO A 54 4.33 17.09 -23.92
N SER A 55 5.65 16.97 -23.85
CA SER A 55 6.36 15.76 -23.44
C SER A 55 6.28 15.62 -21.93
N SER A 56 5.27 14.91 -21.42
CA SER A 56 5.18 14.53 -20.01
C SER A 56 6.18 13.41 -19.71
N THR A 57 7.43 13.78 -19.43
CA THR A 57 8.48 12.82 -19.02
C THR A 57 8.46 12.79 -17.50
N ILE A 58 7.85 11.76 -16.92
CA ILE A 58 7.85 11.56 -15.47
C ILE A 58 9.28 11.16 -15.03
N PRO A 59 9.83 11.74 -13.95
CA PRO A 59 11.18 11.43 -13.49
C PRO A 59 11.32 9.95 -13.14
N SER A 60 12.23 9.27 -13.84
CA SER A 60 12.48 7.82 -13.83
C SER A 60 12.96 7.25 -12.47
N ALA A 61 13.13 8.09 -11.45
CA ALA A 61 13.60 7.68 -10.13
C ALA A 61 12.54 6.90 -9.32
N MET A 62 11.24 7.22 -9.47
CA MET A 62 10.16 6.49 -8.76
C MET A 62 9.81 5.17 -9.45
N THR A 63 9.94 5.09 -10.76
CA THR A 63 9.77 3.85 -11.54
C THR A 63 10.85 2.82 -11.20
N ALA A 64 12.08 3.26 -10.88
CA ALA A 64 13.16 2.36 -10.46
C ALA A 64 12.88 1.70 -9.09
N ALA A 65 12.30 2.42 -8.13
CA ALA A 65 11.94 1.87 -6.82
C ALA A 65 10.74 0.89 -6.91
N ALA A 66 9.74 1.20 -7.74
CA ALA A 66 8.61 0.31 -7.99
C ALA A 66 8.98 -0.93 -8.82
N ALA A 67 9.89 -0.80 -9.80
CA ALA A 67 10.39 -1.92 -10.60
C ALA A 67 11.29 -2.87 -9.78
N ALA A 68 12.09 -2.33 -8.85
CA ALA A 68 12.89 -3.15 -7.94
C ALA A 68 12.02 -3.98 -6.96
N ALA A 69 10.89 -3.41 -6.49
CA ALA A 69 9.92 -4.14 -5.68
C ALA A 69 9.16 -5.21 -6.48
N ALA A 70 8.83 -4.95 -7.75
CA ALA A 70 8.18 -5.93 -8.63
C ALA A 70 9.11 -7.09 -9.05
N ALA A 71 10.42 -6.84 -9.22
CA ALA A 71 11.41 -7.85 -9.55
C ALA A 71 11.74 -8.79 -8.37
N ALA A 72 11.56 -8.34 -7.12
CA ALA A 72 11.74 -9.19 -5.94
C ALA A 72 10.57 -10.17 -5.71
N ALA A 73 9.38 -9.87 -6.23
CA ALA A 73 8.17 -10.68 -6.06
C ALA A 73 8.05 -11.87 -7.03
N SER A 74 8.91 -11.97 -8.06
CA SER A 74 8.82 -12.99 -9.11
C SER A 74 9.63 -14.27 -8.84
N GLY A 75 10.38 -14.33 -7.74
CA GLY A 75 11.18 -15.49 -7.37
C GLY A 75 10.60 -16.27 -6.19
N THR A 76 10.12 -17.49 -6.47
CA THR A 76 9.82 -18.63 -5.57
C THR A 76 8.36 -18.94 -5.23
N ALA A 77 7.62 -19.40 -6.25
CA ALA A 77 6.56 -20.38 -6.05
C ALA A 77 7.05 -21.74 -6.58
N VAL A 78 7.69 -22.55 -5.72
CA VAL A 78 8.02 -23.94 -6.02
C VAL A 78 7.03 -24.85 -5.29
N ALA A 79 6.17 -25.43 -6.12
CA ALA A 79 5.29 -26.58 -5.97
C ALA A 79 5.31 -27.35 -4.63
N ALA A 80 4.14 -27.35 -3.99
CA ALA A 80 3.75 -28.35 -3.01
C ALA A 80 3.57 -29.71 -3.71
N GLY A 81 4.61 -30.53 -3.69
CA GLY A 81 4.56 -31.89 -4.22
C GLY A 81 5.79 -32.67 -3.77
N GLY A 82 5.63 -33.45 -2.70
CA GLY A 82 6.56 -34.44 -2.13
C GLY A 82 7.96 -34.51 -2.74
N MET A 83 8.89 -33.70 -2.23
CA MET A 83 10.30 -33.78 -2.57
C MET A 83 11.09 -34.20 -1.34
N VAL A 84 11.74 -35.35 -1.46
CA VAL A 84 12.82 -35.80 -0.58
C VAL A 84 13.85 -34.67 -0.51
N LEU A 85 14.07 -34.13 0.69
CA LEU A 85 15.10 -33.15 0.99
C LEU A 85 16.47 -33.83 0.90
N ASP A 86 17.01 -33.96 -0.32
CA ASP A 86 18.45 -34.08 -0.46
C ASP A 86 19.05 -32.84 0.22
N GLY A 87 19.91 -33.08 1.22
CA GLY A 87 20.45 -32.10 2.16
C GLY A 87 21.37 -31.06 1.50
N ASN A 88 20.83 -30.31 0.55
CA ASN A 88 21.49 -29.18 -0.07
C ASN A 88 21.40 -28.00 0.90
N VAL A 89 22.25 -28.07 1.92
CA VAL A 89 22.46 -26.98 2.89
C VAL A 89 22.93 -25.78 2.11
N GLN A 90 22.00 -24.88 1.76
CA GLN A 90 22.40 -23.63 1.13
C GLN A 90 23.37 -22.91 2.06
N PRO A 91 24.48 -22.36 1.52
CA PRO A 91 25.42 -21.62 2.33
C PRO A 91 24.66 -20.45 3.00
N PRO A 92 24.94 -20.15 4.28
CA PRO A 92 24.26 -19.08 4.97
C PRO A 92 24.49 -17.76 4.22
N VAL A 93 23.40 -17.03 3.95
CA VAL A 93 23.46 -15.71 3.32
C VAL A 93 24.41 -14.82 4.13
N PRO A 94 25.34 -14.09 3.49
CA PRO A 94 26.23 -13.17 4.17
C PRO A 94 25.46 -12.21 5.08
N ARG A 95 25.93 -12.04 6.32
CA ARG A 95 25.23 -11.23 7.35
C ARG A 95 24.90 -9.81 6.88
N GLY A 96 25.81 -9.19 6.13
CA GLY A 96 25.63 -7.86 5.58
C GLY A 96 24.47 -7.78 4.57
N LEU A 97 24.33 -8.78 3.70
CA LEU A 97 23.25 -8.82 2.71
C LEU A 97 21.88 -9.01 3.40
N ARG A 98 21.82 -9.87 4.42
CA ARG A 98 20.61 -10.04 5.23
C ARG A 98 20.22 -8.75 5.94
N TRP A 99 21.17 -8.04 6.53
CA TRP A 99 20.90 -6.76 7.18
C TRP A 99 20.43 -5.69 6.19
N LEU A 100 21.07 -5.59 5.02
CA LEU A 100 20.67 -4.67 3.97
C LEU A 100 19.24 -4.96 3.49
N GLN A 101 18.93 -6.23 3.24
CA GLN A 101 17.59 -6.67 2.86
C GLN A 101 16.55 -6.27 3.92
N LEU A 102 16.84 -6.51 5.21
CA LEU A 102 15.97 -6.11 6.32
C LEU A 102 15.69 -4.61 6.35
N VAL A 103 16.73 -3.78 6.15
CA VAL A 103 16.59 -2.32 6.15
C VAL A 103 15.77 -1.85 4.95
N LEU A 104 16.12 -2.30 3.74
CA LEU A 104 15.41 -1.89 2.52
C LEU A 104 13.95 -2.34 2.52
N TRP A 105 13.69 -3.55 2.98
CA TRP A 105 12.34 -4.07 3.12
C TRP A 105 11.53 -3.25 4.14
N ASN A 106 12.12 -2.91 5.30
CA ASN A 106 11.45 -2.05 6.28
C ASN A 106 11.10 -0.66 5.72
N ILE A 107 12.03 -0.06 4.97
CA ILE A 107 11.79 1.22 4.28
C ILE A 107 10.66 1.06 3.28
N ALA A 108 10.68 0.02 2.44
CA ALA A 108 9.65 -0.23 1.43
C ALA A 108 8.25 -0.39 2.05
N CYS A 109 8.13 -1.19 3.11
CA CYS A 109 6.86 -1.41 3.81
C CYS A 109 6.27 -0.11 4.36
N ILE A 110 7.08 0.70 5.05
CA ILE A 110 6.57 1.92 5.70
C ILE A 110 6.34 3.02 4.65
N ALA A 111 7.27 3.17 3.69
CA ALA A 111 7.16 4.17 2.62
C ALA A 111 5.95 3.90 1.71
N SER A 112 5.61 2.64 1.43
CA SER A 112 4.42 2.33 0.63
C SER A 112 3.14 2.85 1.28
N LEU A 113 2.97 2.63 2.60
CA LEU A 113 1.82 3.16 3.33
C LEU A 113 1.81 4.68 3.36
N LEU A 114 2.97 5.31 3.63
CA LEU A 114 3.12 6.76 3.65
C LEU A 114 2.66 7.36 2.32
N VAL A 115 3.18 6.84 1.21
CA VAL A 115 2.84 7.31 -0.14
C VAL A 115 1.36 7.12 -0.43
N THR A 116 0.77 5.99 -0.06
CA THR A 116 -0.69 5.78 -0.21
C THR A 116 -1.49 6.78 0.62
N PHE A 117 -1.07 7.09 1.85
CA PHE A 117 -1.76 8.08 2.68
C PHE A 117 -1.67 9.47 2.08
N VAL A 118 -0.48 9.92 1.69
CA VAL A 118 -0.23 11.21 1.05
C VAL A 118 -1.06 11.33 -0.22
N TRP A 119 -1.01 10.33 -1.10
CA TRP A 119 -1.84 10.26 -2.30
C TRP A 119 -3.33 10.32 -1.96
N ALA A 120 -3.80 9.51 -1.00
CA ALA A 120 -5.22 9.48 -0.64
C ALA A 120 -5.71 10.81 -0.05
N THR A 121 -4.84 11.59 0.61
CA THR A 121 -5.21 12.88 1.21
C THR A 121 -5.10 14.04 0.24
N GLU A 122 -4.02 14.14 -0.50
CA GLU A 122 -3.72 15.31 -1.36
C GLU A 122 -4.54 15.24 -2.64
N ASP A 123 -4.60 14.06 -3.25
CA ASP A 123 -5.35 13.90 -4.49
C ASP A 123 -6.84 13.74 -4.28
N TYR A 124 -7.37 13.72 -3.04
CA TYR A 124 -8.81 13.52 -2.83
C TYR A 124 -9.65 14.55 -3.59
N VAL A 125 -9.30 15.84 -3.49
CA VAL A 125 -10.03 16.91 -4.18
C VAL A 125 -9.85 16.81 -5.71
N ARG A 126 -8.66 16.43 -6.17
CA ARG A 126 -8.35 16.25 -7.59
C ARG A 126 -9.11 15.06 -8.17
N GLN A 127 -9.11 13.93 -7.47
CA GLN A 127 -9.81 12.69 -7.80
C GLN A 127 -11.32 12.90 -7.91
N VAL A 128 -11.92 13.67 -6.98
CA VAL A 128 -13.35 14.00 -7.04
C VAL A 128 -13.69 14.84 -8.28
N ARG A 129 -12.78 15.72 -8.73
CA ARG A 129 -13.01 16.60 -9.89
C ARG A 129 -12.69 15.94 -11.23
N GLN A 130 -11.60 15.18 -11.31
CA GLN A 130 -11.03 14.68 -12.57
C GLN A 130 -11.15 13.16 -12.73
N GLY A 131 -11.65 12.47 -11.70
CA GLY A 131 -11.66 11.02 -11.64
C GLY A 131 -10.33 10.45 -11.16
N VAL A 132 -10.38 9.24 -10.61
CA VAL A 132 -9.19 8.49 -10.19
C VAL A 132 -8.57 7.82 -11.42
N LYS A 133 -7.28 8.07 -11.69
CA LYS A 133 -6.57 7.36 -12.78
C LYS A 133 -6.17 5.96 -12.31
N ASN A 134 -6.35 4.96 -13.18
CA ASN A 134 -5.97 3.57 -12.89
C ASN A 134 -4.49 3.43 -12.51
N PHE A 135 -3.62 4.22 -13.15
CA PHE A 135 -2.18 4.22 -12.88
C PHE A 135 -1.87 4.60 -11.43
N ASP A 136 -2.56 5.61 -10.88
CA ASP A 136 -2.30 6.10 -9.53
C ASP A 136 -2.74 5.07 -8.47
N VAL A 137 -3.88 4.40 -8.70
CA VAL A 137 -4.35 3.30 -7.84
C VAL A 137 -3.36 2.15 -7.84
N GLN A 138 -2.78 1.83 -8.99
CA GLN A 138 -1.78 0.78 -9.10
C GLN A 138 -0.47 1.18 -8.42
N ALA A 139 0.04 2.39 -8.69
CA ALA A 139 1.31 2.85 -8.16
C ALA A 139 1.31 3.05 -6.64
N HIS A 140 0.18 3.47 -6.07
CA HIS A 140 0.09 3.80 -4.64
C HIS A 140 -0.72 2.76 -3.85
N GLY A 141 -1.92 2.43 -4.32
CA GLY A 141 -2.83 1.51 -3.62
C GLY A 141 -2.33 0.06 -3.65
N LEU A 142 -2.06 -0.47 -4.84
CA LEU A 142 -1.65 -1.88 -4.98
C LEU A 142 -0.27 -2.14 -4.37
N VAL A 143 0.69 -1.22 -4.50
CA VAL A 143 2.01 -1.38 -3.88
C VAL A 143 1.90 -1.51 -2.36
N ALA A 144 1.12 -0.64 -1.70
CA ALA A 144 0.90 -0.76 -0.26
C ALA A 144 0.16 -2.03 0.13
N PHE A 145 -0.85 -2.43 -0.66
CA PHE A 145 -1.56 -3.68 -0.43
C PHE A 145 -0.61 -4.89 -0.49
N PHE A 146 0.23 -4.97 -1.52
CA PHE A 146 1.20 -6.06 -1.66
C PHE A 146 2.22 -6.06 -0.52
N MET A 147 2.69 -4.91 -0.06
CA MET A 147 3.59 -4.84 1.09
C MET A 147 2.93 -5.32 2.39
N LEU A 148 1.63 -5.07 2.58
CA LEU A 148 0.88 -5.61 3.73
C LEU A 148 0.69 -7.13 3.65
N VAL A 149 0.42 -7.66 2.45
CA VAL A 149 0.31 -9.11 2.23
C VAL A 149 1.66 -9.78 2.42
N ASP A 150 2.73 -9.20 1.87
CA ASP A 150 4.10 -9.68 2.02
C ASP A 150 4.51 -9.77 3.50
N GLN A 151 4.16 -8.75 4.29
CA GLN A 151 4.35 -8.75 5.75
C GLN A 151 3.64 -9.93 6.45
N LEU A 152 2.46 -10.35 5.96
CA LEU A 152 1.73 -11.49 6.50
C LEU A 152 2.35 -12.84 6.12
N LEU A 153 3.02 -12.93 4.97
CA LEU A 153 3.60 -14.17 4.43
C LEU A 153 5.04 -14.39 4.89
N ILE A 154 5.87 -13.35 4.93
CA ILE A 154 7.28 -13.46 5.27
C ILE A 154 7.46 -13.69 6.76
N ALA A 155 8.14 -14.77 7.15
CA ALA A 155 8.40 -15.13 8.55
C ALA A 155 9.53 -14.31 9.22
N ASP A 156 9.72 -13.05 8.85
CA ASP A 156 10.79 -12.21 9.41
C ASP A 156 10.31 -11.39 10.61
N THR A 157 11.23 -11.04 11.50
CA THR A 157 10.93 -10.29 12.73
C THR A 157 10.92 -8.79 12.46
N TYR A 158 9.78 -8.15 12.67
CA TYR A 158 9.69 -6.70 12.65
C TYR A 158 10.12 -6.14 14.02
N LYS A 159 11.15 -5.30 14.06
CA LYS A 159 11.57 -4.59 15.29
C LYS A 159 11.31 -3.10 15.13
N LEU A 160 10.67 -2.50 16.14
CA LEU A 160 10.33 -1.07 16.15
C LEU A 160 11.55 -0.16 15.94
N GLY A 161 12.74 -0.59 16.40
CA GLY A 161 13.99 0.15 16.17
C GLY A 161 14.36 0.35 14.70
N HIS A 162 13.90 -0.51 13.77
CA HIS A 162 14.20 -0.32 12.33
C HIS A 162 13.41 0.83 11.70
N MET A 163 12.34 1.30 12.35
CA MET A 163 11.56 2.46 11.89
C MET A 163 12.42 3.72 11.77
N ILE A 164 13.52 3.82 12.54
CA ILE A 164 14.47 4.93 12.45
C ILE A 164 15.11 5.04 11.06
N PHE A 165 15.31 3.92 10.35
CA PHE A 165 15.90 3.93 9.02
C PHE A 165 14.98 4.60 8.01
N THR A 166 13.68 4.33 8.08
CA THR A 166 12.69 5.01 7.25
C THR A 166 12.58 6.49 7.60
N GLN A 167 12.70 6.83 8.89
CA GLN A 167 12.73 8.21 9.33
C GLN A 167 13.92 8.99 8.74
N ILE A 168 15.12 8.40 8.84
CA ILE A 168 16.35 8.96 8.27
C ILE A 168 16.21 9.08 6.75
N TYR A 169 15.68 8.05 6.08
CA TYR A 169 15.41 8.09 4.66
C TYR A 169 14.47 9.25 4.28
N GLY A 170 13.38 9.45 5.04
CA GLY A 170 12.46 10.56 4.84
C GLY A 170 13.12 11.93 5.04
N LEU A 171 14.00 12.08 6.04
CA LEU A 171 14.79 13.31 6.25
C LEU A 171 15.77 13.57 5.10
N VAL A 172 16.47 12.54 4.64
CA VAL A 172 17.39 12.63 3.49
C VAL A 172 16.62 13.02 2.23
N TYR A 173 15.43 12.45 2.02
CA TYR A 173 14.57 12.80 0.91
C TYR A 173 14.06 14.24 0.97
N LEU A 174 13.70 14.72 2.17
CA LEU A 174 13.30 16.12 2.37
C LEU A 174 14.47 17.09 2.12
N ALA A 175 15.68 16.74 2.57
CA ALA A 175 16.86 17.53 2.25
C ALA A 175 17.17 17.52 0.74
N PHE A 176 17.02 16.35 0.10
CA PHE A 176 17.16 16.22 -1.34
C PHE A 176 16.14 17.09 -2.10
N SER A 177 14.89 17.17 -1.65
CA SER A 177 13.88 18.00 -2.33
C SER A 177 14.21 19.49 -2.28
N VAL A 178 14.79 19.97 -1.18
CA VAL A 178 15.30 21.35 -1.06
C VAL A 178 16.48 21.56 -2.02
N VAL A 179 17.44 20.65 -2.04
CA VAL A 179 18.60 20.76 -2.95
C VAL A 179 18.15 20.72 -4.41
N TRP A 180 17.20 19.85 -4.75
CA TRP A 180 16.63 19.75 -6.09
C TRP A 180 15.96 21.05 -6.51
N PHE A 181 15.17 21.67 -5.63
CA PHE A 181 14.53 22.95 -5.94
C PHE A 181 15.52 24.07 -6.31
N TYR A 182 16.73 24.07 -5.72
CA TYR A 182 17.74 25.08 -6.03
C TYR A 182 18.65 24.75 -7.22
N ASN A 183 18.82 23.47 -7.56
CA ASN A 183 19.81 23.02 -8.56
C ASN A 183 19.18 22.31 -9.76
N GLY A 184 17.90 21.96 -9.68
CA GLY A 184 17.16 21.28 -10.72
C GLY A 184 16.85 22.20 -11.91
N PRO A 185 16.45 21.62 -13.05
CA PRO A 185 15.96 22.37 -14.20
C PRO A 185 14.78 23.28 -13.83
N GLU A 186 14.66 24.45 -14.45
CA GLU A 186 13.58 25.40 -14.12
C GLU A 186 12.18 24.82 -14.39
N ASP A 187 12.05 23.94 -15.38
CA ASP A 187 10.82 23.25 -15.77
C ASP A 187 10.44 22.09 -14.83
N GLU A 188 11.38 21.59 -14.04
CA GLU A 188 11.18 20.47 -13.10
C GLU A 188 11.52 20.87 -11.65
N LYS A 189 11.50 22.18 -11.37
CA LYS A 189 11.94 22.74 -10.08
C LYS A 189 11.11 22.22 -8.89
N TYR A 190 9.85 21.88 -9.13
CA TYR A 190 8.92 21.36 -8.12
C TYR A 190 8.70 19.86 -8.31
N LEU A 191 9.18 19.06 -7.36
CA LEU A 191 8.86 17.62 -7.31
C LEU A 191 7.37 17.39 -6.99
N TYR A 192 6.81 18.25 -6.13
CA TYR A 192 5.42 18.20 -5.67
C TYR A 192 4.89 19.63 -5.61
N GLU A 193 4.33 20.10 -6.73
CA GLU A 193 3.84 21.47 -6.90
C GLU A 193 2.88 21.90 -5.78
N ASP A 194 1.99 21.01 -5.34
CA ASP A 194 0.95 21.34 -4.36
C ASP A 194 1.44 21.27 -2.89
N THR A 195 2.50 20.49 -2.61
CA THR A 195 2.81 20.06 -1.24
C THR A 195 4.16 20.52 -0.73
N LEU A 196 5.16 20.58 -1.61
CA LEU A 196 6.54 20.95 -1.30
C LEU A 196 6.98 22.15 -2.16
N ASP A 197 6.14 23.18 -2.15
CA ASP A 197 6.46 24.48 -2.73
C ASP A 197 7.46 25.24 -1.84
N TRP A 198 8.72 25.22 -2.26
CA TRP A 198 9.84 25.91 -1.58
C TRP A 198 10.00 27.38 -2.01
N ASP A 199 9.17 27.89 -2.94
CA ASP A 199 9.24 29.26 -3.40
C ASP A 199 8.24 30.14 -2.64
N GLU A 200 6.94 29.92 -2.86
CA GLU A 200 5.89 30.79 -2.32
C GLU A 200 5.52 30.38 -0.89
N ASN A 201 5.47 29.08 -0.59
CA ASN A 201 4.92 28.55 0.67
C ASN A 201 5.89 27.69 1.49
N ARG A 202 7.13 28.17 1.69
CA ARG A 202 8.18 27.47 2.45
C ARG A 202 7.74 26.93 3.81
N LEU A 203 6.92 27.69 4.55
CA LEU A 203 6.43 27.24 5.86
C LEU A 203 5.50 26.03 5.71
N GLN A 204 4.62 26.03 4.71
CA GLN A 204 3.74 24.91 4.42
C GLN A 204 4.55 23.68 3.99
N ALA A 205 5.55 23.84 3.11
CA ALA A 205 6.45 22.76 2.70
C ALA A 205 7.23 22.14 3.87
N CYS A 206 7.76 22.99 4.78
CA CYS A 206 8.40 22.53 6.01
C CYS A 206 7.43 21.76 6.91
N LEU A 207 6.19 22.25 7.07
CA LEU A 207 5.18 21.61 7.91
C LEU A 207 4.68 20.29 7.30
N SER A 208 4.39 20.25 6.00
CA SER A 208 3.94 19.04 5.30
C SER A 208 5.01 17.95 5.34
N GLY A 209 6.25 18.28 4.98
CA GLY A 209 7.39 17.37 5.08
C GLY A 209 7.67 16.93 6.52
N GLY A 210 7.60 17.87 7.47
CA GLY A 210 7.77 17.60 8.90
C GLY A 210 6.70 16.70 9.49
N VAL A 211 5.43 16.85 9.08
CA VAL A 211 4.32 15.99 9.49
C VAL A 211 4.42 14.61 8.82
N ALA A 212 4.72 14.56 7.52
CA ALA A 212 4.89 13.30 6.80
C ALA A 212 5.99 12.44 7.43
N VAL A 213 7.16 13.03 7.68
CA VAL A 213 8.27 12.33 8.32
C VAL A 213 7.96 12.15 9.81
N GLY A 214 7.77 13.21 10.58
CA GLY A 214 7.67 13.16 12.04
C GLY A 214 6.43 12.46 12.62
N VAL A 215 5.33 12.36 11.87
CA VAL A 215 4.05 11.83 12.36
C VAL A 215 3.57 10.64 11.53
N LEU A 216 3.51 10.77 10.21
CA LEU A 216 2.95 9.70 9.37
C LEU A 216 3.86 8.47 9.31
N VAL A 217 5.19 8.62 9.23
CA VAL A 217 6.12 7.47 9.26
C VAL A 217 5.98 6.66 10.56
N PRO A 218 5.95 7.28 11.78
CA PRO A 218 5.66 6.54 13.00
C PRO A 218 4.30 5.82 13.00
N ILE A 219 3.24 6.49 12.53
CA ILE A 219 1.90 5.88 12.45
C ILE A 219 1.92 4.66 11.52
N ALA A 220 2.51 4.80 10.33
CA ALA A 220 2.65 3.69 9.38
C ALA A 220 3.51 2.55 9.96
N GLY A 221 4.57 2.88 10.70
CA GLY A 221 5.40 1.90 11.42
C GLY A 221 4.63 1.16 12.52
N LEU A 222 3.74 1.83 13.24
CA LEU A 222 2.85 1.22 14.24
C LEU A 222 1.77 0.33 13.59
N LEU A 223 1.23 0.73 12.44
CA LEU A 223 0.31 -0.10 11.66
C LEU A 223 0.99 -1.41 11.22
N HIS A 224 2.22 -1.35 10.69
CA HIS A 224 3.00 -2.53 10.35
C HIS A 224 3.33 -3.40 11.56
N LEU A 225 3.64 -2.79 12.71
CA LEU A 225 3.80 -3.52 13.96
C LEU A 225 2.49 -4.24 14.35
N GLY A 226 1.34 -3.60 14.16
CA GLY A 226 0.02 -4.21 14.38
C GLY A 226 -0.20 -5.45 13.51
N VAL A 227 0.07 -5.35 12.21
CA VAL A 227 -0.01 -6.47 11.26
C VAL A 227 0.93 -7.60 11.66
N PHE A 228 2.17 -7.27 12.04
CA PHE A 228 3.13 -8.25 12.55
C PHE A 228 2.62 -8.97 13.81
N ARG A 229 2.07 -8.23 14.78
CA ARG A 229 1.50 -8.83 16.01
C ARG A 229 0.29 -9.71 15.71
N LEU A 230 -0.56 -9.31 14.77
CA LEU A 230 -1.68 -10.10 14.31
C LEU A 230 -1.18 -11.42 13.71
N ARG A 231 -0.17 -11.37 12.84
CA ARG A 231 0.46 -12.55 12.24
C ARG A 231 0.99 -13.50 13.30
N GLU A 232 1.77 -13.01 14.26
CA GLU A 232 2.26 -13.86 15.36
C GLU A 232 1.13 -14.48 16.18
N ALA A 233 0.04 -13.74 16.43
CA ALA A 233 -1.11 -14.25 17.17
C ALA A 233 -1.82 -15.38 16.39
N LEU A 234 -1.95 -15.25 15.07
CA LEU A 234 -2.50 -16.29 14.20
C LEU A 234 -1.61 -17.54 14.22
N TYR A 235 -0.29 -17.38 14.05
CA TYR A 235 0.64 -18.50 14.10
C TYR A 235 0.63 -19.23 15.45
N ARG A 236 0.63 -18.49 16.56
CA ARG A 236 0.53 -19.08 17.91
C ARG A 236 -0.75 -19.92 18.05
N ARG A 237 -1.90 -19.38 17.63
CA ARG A 237 -3.19 -20.08 17.71
C ARG A 237 -3.23 -21.36 16.88
N VAL A 238 -2.67 -21.35 15.67
CA VAL A 238 -2.64 -22.55 14.80
C VAL A 238 -1.74 -23.62 15.40
N ARG A 239 -0.53 -23.24 15.82
CA ARG A 239 0.44 -24.15 16.43
C ARG A 239 -0.08 -24.78 17.72
N ASP A 240 -0.75 -24.01 18.58
CA ASP A 240 -1.27 -24.53 19.85
C ASP A 240 -2.38 -25.56 19.63
N LYS A 241 -3.21 -25.39 18.58
CA LYS A 241 -4.21 -26.40 18.18
C LYS A 241 -3.55 -27.69 17.70
N GLU A 242 -2.50 -27.58 16.88
CA GLU A 242 -1.76 -28.74 16.36
C GLU A 242 -1.11 -29.54 17.51
N ILE A 243 -0.43 -28.85 18.43
CA ILE A 243 0.17 -29.49 19.62
C ILE A 243 -0.89 -30.17 20.49
N ALA A 244 -2.06 -29.54 20.67
CA ALA A 244 -3.16 -30.13 21.44
C ALA A 244 -3.71 -31.41 20.78
N THR A 245 -3.86 -31.43 19.45
CA THR A 245 -4.27 -32.61 18.68
C THR A 245 -3.24 -33.73 18.82
N LEU A 246 -1.96 -33.44 18.60
CA LEU A 246 -0.88 -34.43 18.73
C LEU A 246 -0.81 -35.03 20.14
N LYS A 247 -0.95 -34.19 21.17
CA LYS A 247 -0.99 -34.67 22.57
C LYS A 247 -2.18 -35.59 22.82
N ARG A 248 -3.35 -35.29 22.24
CA ARG A 248 -4.55 -36.12 22.35
C ARG A 248 -4.36 -37.48 21.67
N GLU A 249 -3.82 -37.49 20.46
CA GLU A 249 -3.54 -38.71 19.70
C GLU A 249 -2.51 -39.59 20.42
N HIS A 250 -1.44 -39.00 20.94
CA HIS A 250 -0.45 -39.71 21.74
C HIS A 250 -1.06 -40.31 23.02
N SER A 251 -1.89 -39.56 23.75
CA SER A 251 -2.60 -40.07 24.93
C SER A 251 -3.49 -41.27 24.57
N LEU A 252 -4.26 -41.19 23.48
CA LEU A 252 -5.12 -42.29 23.01
C LEU A 252 -4.31 -43.52 22.59
N ALA A 253 -3.16 -43.33 21.93
CA ALA A 253 -2.27 -44.42 21.54
C ALA A 253 -1.67 -45.12 22.77
N THR A 254 -1.21 -44.36 23.77
CA THR A 254 -0.66 -44.93 25.02
C THR A 254 -1.71 -45.67 25.84
N GLU A 255 -2.93 -45.14 25.92
CA GLU A 255 -4.04 -45.82 26.61
C GLU A 255 -4.45 -47.11 25.88
N GLY A 256 -4.49 -47.08 24.54
CA GLY A 256 -4.76 -48.25 23.71
C GLY A 256 -3.71 -49.36 23.90
N ALA A 257 -2.42 -49.01 23.91
CA ALA A 257 -1.33 -49.95 24.14
C ALA A 257 -1.37 -50.56 25.55
N SER A 258 -1.69 -49.76 26.57
CA SER A 258 -1.87 -50.23 27.94
C SER A 258 -3.04 -51.21 28.06
N ARG A 259 -4.20 -50.89 27.49
CA ARG A 259 -5.37 -51.78 27.46
C ARG A 259 -5.10 -53.09 26.72
N HIS A 260 -4.36 -53.04 25.61
CA HIS A 260 -3.95 -54.23 24.86
C HIS A 260 -3.04 -55.13 25.71
N SER A 261 -2.03 -54.56 26.38
CA SER A 261 -1.11 -55.29 27.25
C SER A 261 -1.84 -55.98 28.42
N LEU A 262 -2.81 -55.28 29.03
CA LEU A 262 -3.65 -55.86 30.09
C LEU A 262 -4.52 -57.04 29.60
N ARG A 263 -5.09 -56.94 28.38
CA ARG A 263 -5.86 -58.05 27.78
C ARG A 263 -4.99 -59.28 27.51
N VAL A 264 -3.79 -59.08 26.96
CA VAL A 264 -2.85 -60.18 26.69
C VAL A 264 -2.45 -60.88 27.99
N ALA A 265 -2.10 -60.11 29.03
CA ALA A 265 -1.74 -60.65 30.34
C ALA A 265 -2.89 -61.44 30.99
N ALA A 266 -4.13 -60.96 30.87
CA ALA A 266 -5.31 -61.67 31.39
C ALA A 266 -5.58 -63.00 30.66
N SER A 267 -5.29 -63.09 29.35
CA SER A 267 -5.49 -64.31 28.56
C SER A 267 -4.44 -65.40 28.78
N SER A 268 -3.27 -65.05 29.35
CA SER A 268 -2.17 -65.99 29.58
C SER A 268 -2.22 -66.76 30.91
N VAL A 269 -3.27 -66.58 31.72
CA VAL A 269 -3.45 -67.33 32.97
C VAL A 269 -3.99 -68.73 32.65
N PRO A 270 -3.21 -69.81 32.82
CA PRO A 270 -3.69 -71.16 32.57
C PRO A 270 -4.79 -71.53 33.59
N LEU A 271 -5.87 -72.13 33.07
CA LEU A 271 -6.99 -72.69 33.86
C LEU A 271 -6.57 -73.93 34.64
#